data_AF-A0A0P1LKA3-F1
#
_entry.id   AF-A0A0P1LKA3-F1
#
_cell.length_a   1.000
_cell.length_b   1.000
_cell.length_c   1.000
_cell.angle_alpha   90.00
_cell.angle_beta   90.00
_cell.angle_gamma   90.00
#
_symmetry.space_group_name_H-M   'P 1'
#
loop_
_entity.id
_entity.type
_entity.pdbx_description
1 polymer ?
#
loop_
_entity_poly.entity_id
_entity_poly.type
_entity_poly.pdbx_seq_one_letter_code
_entity_poly.pdbx_strand_id
1 'polypeptide(L)'
;MKCKNCGEELYRGEKFCHNCGTKIETAHNFCVNCGSKLEIKDKFCSTCGHPVELGDFELSENIQKISKPRKIKYRSAYSFQNDKIVKIIFTSVISFVVLVLLIYFYTNYGAKKQKVSSSKVASVNVSSEVEAKVYEVSSKFTCGCGQCGNLPLETCDCTYAIQEKNFIRERLLKGETVDDLIITVNQTYGNIKPEFKDKFGTKLELKLK
;
A
#
# COMPACT_ATOMS: atom_id res chain seq x y z
N MET A 1 -9.03 -12.56 -25.72
CA MET A 1 -9.69 -11.24 -25.93
C MET A 1 -8.68 -10.16 -25.62
N LYS A 2 -8.76 -8.96 -26.20
CA LYS A 2 -7.80 -7.88 -25.91
C LYS A 2 -8.38 -6.87 -24.95
N CYS A 3 -7.54 -6.31 -24.08
CA CYS A 3 -7.94 -5.27 -23.15
C CYS A 3 -8.36 -4.02 -23.94
N LYS A 4 -9.56 -3.49 -23.67
CA LYS A 4 -10.06 -2.28 -24.32
C LYS A 4 -9.24 -1.03 -23.98
N ASN A 5 -8.49 -1.06 -22.87
CA ASN A 5 -7.71 0.08 -22.41
C ASN A 5 -6.26 0.04 -22.93
N CYS A 6 -5.55 -1.08 -22.78
CA CYS A 6 -4.12 -1.17 -23.16
C CYS A 6 -3.82 -2.07 -24.36
N GLY A 7 -4.81 -2.78 -24.90
CA GLY A 7 -4.63 -3.67 -26.06
C GLY A 7 -3.96 -5.02 -25.76
N GLU A 8 -3.55 -5.28 -24.52
CA GLU A 8 -2.91 -6.54 -24.10
C GLU A 8 -3.82 -7.75 -24.28
N GLU A 9 -3.25 -8.92 -24.56
CA GLU A 9 -3.99 -10.18 -24.56
C GLU A 9 -4.38 -10.59 -23.13
N LEU A 10 -5.68 -10.84 -22.96
CA LEU A 10 -6.30 -11.24 -21.70
C LEU A 10 -6.54 -12.75 -21.67
N TYR A 11 -6.28 -13.35 -20.51
CA TYR A 11 -6.56 -14.74 -20.22
C TYR A 11 -8.04 -14.95 -19.86
N ARG A 12 -8.54 -16.17 -20.04
CA ARG A 12 -9.93 -16.52 -19.70
C ARG A 12 -10.10 -16.48 -18.17
N GLY A 13 -11.15 -15.82 -17.69
CA GLY A 13 -11.46 -15.71 -16.25
C GLY A 13 -10.83 -14.52 -15.53
N GLU A 14 -10.05 -13.67 -16.21
CA GLU A 14 -9.47 -12.47 -15.61
C GLU A 14 -10.54 -11.41 -15.30
N LYS A 15 -10.65 -11.02 -14.03
CA LYS A 15 -11.51 -9.92 -13.57
C LYS A 15 -10.89 -8.54 -13.85
N PHE A 16 -9.57 -8.49 -14.01
CA PHE A 16 -8.78 -7.28 -14.25
C PHE A 16 -7.64 -7.61 -15.22
N CYS A 17 -7.26 -6.66 -16.07
CA CYS A 17 -6.13 -6.83 -16.97
C CYS A 17 -4.81 -6.92 -16.17
N HIS A 18 -4.03 -7.97 -16.39
CA HIS A 18 -2.74 -8.16 -15.71
C HIS A 18 -1.71 -7.05 -16.02
N ASN A 19 -1.82 -6.42 -17.20
CA ASN A 19 -0.89 -5.39 -17.63
C ASN A 19 -1.29 -3.98 -17.13
N CYS A 20 -2.57 -3.59 -17.26
CA CYS A 20 -2.99 -2.21 -16.94
C CYS A 20 -3.96 -2.08 -15.75
N GLY A 21 -4.35 -3.19 -15.11
CA GLY A 21 -5.25 -3.19 -13.95
C GLY A 21 -6.70 -2.82 -14.26
N THR A 22 -7.05 -2.54 -15.51
CA THR A 22 -8.42 -2.19 -15.89
C THR A 22 -9.36 -3.37 -15.66
N LYS A 23 -10.47 -3.12 -14.98
CA LYS A 23 -11.51 -4.12 -14.75
C LYS A 23 -12.07 -4.62 -16.08
N ILE A 24 -12.10 -5.94 -16.24
CA ILE A 24 -12.66 -6.60 -17.40
C ILE A 24 -14.08 -7.00 -17.02
N GLU A 25 -15.05 -6.48 -17.75
CA GLU A 25 -16.42 -6.99 -17.68
C GLU A 25 -16.41 -8.37 -18.34
N THR A 26 -16.27 -9.40 -17.51
CA THR A 26 -16.00 -10.78 -17.94
C THR A 26 -17.11 -11.30 -18.86
N ALA A 27 -16.77 -11.49 -20.13
CA ALA A 27 -17.61 -12.12 -21.17
C ALA A 27 -17.73 -13.66 -21.03
N HIS A 28 -17.41 -14.22 -19.84
CA HIS A 28 -17.36 -15.67 -19.62
C HIS A 28 -18.56 -16.24 -18.87
N ASN A 29 -19.57 -15.41 -18.61
CA ASN A 29 -20.80 -15.88 -18.00
C ASN A 29 -21.74 -16.50 -19.03
N PHE A 30 -21.34 -16.86 -20.26
CA PHE A 30 -22.28 -17.40 -21.26
C PHE A 30 -21.73 -18.62 -21.97
N CYS A 31 -22.58 -19.63 -22.14
CA CYS A 31 -22.27 -20.88 -22.82
C CYS A 31 -22.02 -20.63 -24.31
N VAL A 32 -20.90 -21.12 -24.84
CA VAL A 32 -20.58 -20.98 -26.27
C VAL A 32 -21.53 -21.75 -27.19
N ASN A 33 -22.20 -22.78 -26.67
CA ASN A 33 -23.09 -23.63 -27.45
C ASN A 33 -24.55 -23.14 -27.45
N CYS A 34 -25.03 -22.55 -26.36
CA CYS A 34 -26.44 -22.15 -26.23
C CYS A 34 -26.67 -20.72 -25.74
N GLY A 35 -25.61 -19.98 -25.40
CA GLY A 35 -25.70 -18.61 -24.90
C GLY A 35 -26.27 -18.46 -23.49
N SER A 36 -26.55 -19.56 -22.77
CA SER A 36 -27.11 -19.48 -21.41
C SER A 36 -26.05 -19.05 -20.39
N LYS A 37 -26.51 -18.45 -19.28
CA LYS A 37 -25.59 -17.91 -18.28
C LYS A 37 -24.84 -19.04 -17.54
N LEU A 38 -23.51 -18.97 -17.45
CA LEU A 38 -22.65 -19.93 -16.75
C LEU A 38 -22.12 -19.34 -15.43
N GLU A 39 -22.03 -20.18 -14.39
CA GLU A 39 -21.35 -19.83 -13.16
C GLU A 39 -19.87 -20.25 -13.22
N ILE A 40 -19.02 -19.54 -12.46
CA ILE A 40 -17.54 -19.63 -12.50
C ILE A 40 -17.02 -21.05 -12.15
N LYS A 41 -17.88 -21.95 -11.64
CA LYS A 41 -17.54 -23.29 -11.18
C LYS A 41 -18.27 -24.42 -11.92
N ASP A 42 -19.07 -24.10 -12.93
CA ASP A 42 -19.84 -25.10 -13.68
C ASP A 42 -18.95 -25.89 -14.66
N LYS A 43 -18.74 -27.19 -14.41
CA LYS A 43 -18.02 -28.09 -15.34
C LYS A 43 -18.82 -28.37 -16.63
N PHE A 44 -20.14 -28.19 -16.57
CA PHE A 44 -21.07 -28.41 -17.67
C PHE A 44 -22.13 -27.32 -17.64
N CYS A 45 -22.60 -26.89 -18.81
CA CYS A 45 -23.70 -25.96 -18.90
C CYS A 45 -25.00 -26.60 -18.37
N SER A 46 -25.58 -26.03 -17.30
CA SER A 46 -26.83 -26.50 -16.70
C SER A 46 -28.04 -26.49 -17.65
N THR A 47 -27.97 -25.76 -18.76
CA THR A 47 -29.07 -25.64 -19.73
C THR A 47 -28.96 -26.60 -20.90
N CYS A 48 -27.75 -26.82 -21.45
CA CYS A 48 -27.57 -27.62 -22.66
C CYS A 48 -26.61 -28.81 -22.51
N GLY A 49 -26.02 -29.00 -21.33
CA GLY A 49 -25.10 -30.10 -21.03
C GLY A 49 -23.73 -30.00 -21.71
N HIS A 50 -23.46 -28.94 -22.47
CA HIS A 50 -22.16 -28.76 -23.13
C HIS A 50 -21.05 -28.60 -22.07
N PRO A 51 -19.93 -29.35 -22.19
CA PRO A 51 -18.81 -29.23 -21.25
C PRO A 51 -18.22 -27.83 -21.31
N VAL A 52 -17.95 -27.26 -20.13
CA VAL A 52 -17.32 -25.96 -19.99
C VAL A 52 -15.90 -26.22 -19.50
N GLU A 53 -14.92 -25.99 -20.38
CA GLU A 53 -13.50 -26.03 -20.01
C GLU A 53 -13.17 -24.78 -19.18
N LEU A 54 -13.54 -24.83 -17.90
CA LEU A 54 -13.04 -23.90 -16.90
C LEU A 54 -11.57 -24.23 -16.68
N GLY A 55 -10.67 -23.31 -17.05
CA GLY A 55 -9.27 -23.40 -16.65
C GLY A 55 -9.20 -23.33 -15.13
N ASP A 56 -8.84 -24.45 -14.50
CA ASP A 56 -8.84 -24.63 -13.05
C ASP A 56 -8.02 -23.55 -12.35
N PHE A 57 -8.68 -22.77 -11.49
CA PHE A 57 -8.02 -22.03 -10.40
C PHE A 57 -8.73 -22.39 -9.10
N GLU A 58 -8.47 -23.61 -8.61
CA GLU A 58 -8.62 -23.92 -7.20
C GLU A 58 -7.28 -23.64 -6.51
N LEU A 59 -7.29 -22.59 -5.69
CA LEU A 59 -6.28 -22.38 -4.65
C LEU A 59 -6.46 -23.50 -3.63
N SER A 60 -5.57 -24.49 -3.63
CA SER A 60 -5.41 -25.37 -2.48
C SER A 60 -3.98 -25.31 -1.93
N GLU A 61 -3.97 -25.37 -0.62
CA GLU A 61 -2.88 -25.30 0.31
C GLU A 61 -1.93 -26.51 0.18
N ASN A 62 -0.67 -26.26 0.54
CA ASN A 62 0.34 -27.21 1.00
C ASN A 62 1.38 -27.80 0.02
N ILE A 63 2.53 -28.06 0.64
CA ILE A 63 3.89 -28.07 0.14
C ILE A 63 4.30 -29.40 -0.52
N GLN A 64 5.28 -29.28 -1.42
CA GLN A 64 6.32 -30.25 -1.83
C GLN A 64 6.18 -31.06 -3.14
N LYS A 65 7.11 -30.71 -4.04
CA LYS A 65 7.90 -31.52 -5.00
C LYS A 65 7.28 -31.76 -6.39
N ILE A 66 7.92 -31.61 -7.55
CA ILE A 66 9.23 -31.11 -8.03
C ILE A 66 9.02 -30.86 -9.54
N SER A 67 9.35 -29.68 -10.08
CA SER A 67 9.90 -29.59 -11.45
C SER A 67 10.80 -28.37 -11.59
N LYS A 68 12.08 -28.61 -11.30
CA LYS A 68 13.31 -27.94 -11.77
C LYS A 68 13.17 -26.49 -12.29
N PRO A 69 13.85 -25.49 -11.68
CA PRO A 69 13.94 -24.17 -12.28
C PRO A 69 14.64 -24.27 -13.64
N ARG A 70 14.00 -23.71 -14.68
CA ARG A 70 14.64 -23.43 -15.96
C ARG A 70 15.81 -22.50 -15.65
N LYS A 71 17.04 -23.03 -15.69
CA LYS A 71 18.28 -22.28 -15.47
C LYS A 71 18.35 -21.17 -16.52
N ILE A 72 17.90 -19.97 -16.16
CA ILE A 72 18.35 -18.76 -16.83
C ILE A 72 19.84 -18.67 -16.52
N LYS A 73 20.67 -19.00 -17.50
CA LYS A 73 22.11 -18.74 -17.46
C LYS A 73 22.28 -17.22 -17.45
N TYR A 74 22.20 -16.61 -16.28
CA TYR A 74 22.89 -15.35 -16.08
C TYR A 74 24.37 -15.67 -16.27
N ARG A 75 24.97 -15.20 -17.38
CA ARG A 75 26.41 -15.29 -17.58
C ARG A 75 27.07 -14.31 -16.60
N SER A 76 27.20 -14.70 -15.33
CA SER A 76 28.21 -14.13 -14.46
C SER A 76 29.55 -14.77 -14.83
N ALA A 77 30.13 -14.27 -15.92
CA ALA A 77 31.53 -14.52 -16.25
C ALA A 77 32.25 -13.19 -16.18
N TYR A 78 32.54 -12.74 -14.95
CA TYR A 78 33.72 -11.92 -14.71
C TYR A 78 34.61 -12.67 -13.73
N SER A 79 35.63 -13.27 -14.30
CA SER A 79 36.65 -14.11 -13.68
C SER A 79 37.48 -13.30 -12.68
N PHE A 80 37.43 -13.71 -11.42
CA PHE A 80 38.39 -13.30 -10.42
C PHE A 80 39.63 -14.18 -10.55
N GLN A 81 40.59 -13.72 -11.32
CA GLN A 81 41.93 -14.28 -11.34
C GLN A 81 42.86 -13.07 -11.20
N ASN A 82 43.01 -12.55 -9.98
CA ASN A 82 44.05 -11.59 -9.56
C ASN A 82 43.99 -11.34 -8.04
N ASP A 83 44.54 -12.27 -7.25
CA ASP A 83 44.56 -12.21 -5.77
C ASP A 83 45.21 -10.94 -5.20
N LYS A 84 46.08 -10.26 -5.97
CA LYS A 84 46.70 -9.00 -5.55
C LYS A 84 45.76 -7.80 -5.69
N ILE A 85 45.01 -7.73 -6.79
CA ILE A 85 44.12 -6.59 -7.09
C ILE A 85 42.94 -6.59 -6.12
N VAL A 86 42.43 -7.76 -5.74
CA VAL A 86 41.28 -7.81 -4.84
C VAL A 86 41.68 -7.56 -3.41
N LYS A 87 42.86 -8.00 -2.98
CA LYS A 87 43.39 -7.58 -1.67
C LYS A 87 43.48 -6.06 -1.59
N ILE A 88 43.91 -5.38 -2.66
CA ILE A 88 43.95 -3.91 -2.73
C ILE A 88 42.53 -3.32 -2.61
N ILE A 89 41.55 -3.82 -3.36
CA ILE A 89 40.16 -3.32 -3.30
C ILE A 89 39.52 -3.59 -1.94
N PHE A 90 39.75 -4.76 -1.33
CA PHE A 90 39.22 -5.08 -0.01
C PHE A 90 39.86 -4.20 1.08
N THR A 91 41.17 -3.94 1.00
CA THR A 91 41.85 -3.03 1.94
C THR A 91 41.40 -1.58 1.79
N SER A 92 41.13 -1.11 0.56
CA SER A 92 40.65 0.25 0.34
C SER A 92 39.21 0.43 0.83
N VAL A 93 38.34 -0.56 0.60
CA VAL A 93 36.95 -0.54 1.08
C VAL A 93 36.90 -0.63 2.60
N ILE A 94 37.68 -1.52 3.23
CA ILE A 94 37.74 -1.62 4.69
C ILE A 94 38.29 -0.32 5.29
N SER A 95 39.34 0.26 4.72
CA SER A 95 39.89 1.54 5.16
C SER A 95 38.86 2.68 5.04
N PHE A 96 38.08 2.70 3.96
CA PHE A 96 37.04 3.70 3.76
C PHE A 96 35.90 3.54 4.77
N VAL A 97 35.47 2.31 5.04
CA VAL A 97 34.45 2.00 6.05
C VAL A 97 34.93 2.39 7.45
N VAL A 98 36.17 2.09 7.81
CA VAL A 98 36.76 2.50 9.10
C VAL A 98 36.84 4.03 9.21
N LEU A 99 37.22 4.72 8.13
CA LEU A 99 37.28 6.18 8.11
C LEU A 99 35.89 6.82 8.25
N VAL A 100 34.86 6.27 7.60
CA VAL A 100 33.46 6.71 7.76
C VAL A 100 32.96 6.46 9.18
N LEU A 101 33.30 5.32 9.78
CA LEU A 101 32.95 5.02 11.18
C LEU A 101 33.67 5.94 12.15
N LEU A 102 34.96 6.23 11.93
CA LEU A 102 35.69 7.20 12.73
C LEU A 102 35.08 8.59 12.61
N ILE A 103 34.75 9.07 11.39
CA ILE A 103 34.06 10.35 11.20
C ILE A 103 32.72 10.35 11.94
N TYR A 104 31.93 9.28 11.82
CA TYR A 104 30.68 9.12 12.55
C TYR A 104 30.87 9.18 14.06
N PHE A 105 31.90 8.50 14.59
CA PHE A 105 32.23 8.57 16.01
C PHE A 105 32.72 9.97 16.40
N TYR A 106 33.55 10.64 15.61
CA TYR A 106 34.02 12.00 15.88
C TYR A 106 32.88 13.03 15.84
N THR A 107 31.89 12.86 14.95
CA THR A 107 30.68 13.71 14.95
C THR A 107 29.77 13.38 16.14
N ASN A 108 29.72 12.12 16.61
CA ASN A 108 28.93 11.71 17.78
C ASN A 108 29.60 11.97 19.14
N TYR A 109 30.93 12.04 19.23
CA TYR A 109 31.65 12.33 20.48
C TYR A 109 31.74 13.85 20.77
N GLY A 110 31.27 14.69 19.86
CA GLY A 110 31.21 16.14 20.01
C GLY A 110 29.99 16.67 20.78
N ALA A 111 29.55 16.02 21.86
CA ALA A 111 28.55 16.58 22.77
C ALA A 111 29.19 17.63 23.71
N LYS A 112 29.52 18.81 23.19
CA LYS A 112 29.67 20.02 24.01
C LYS A 112 28.41 20.87 23.90
N LYS A 113 27.80 21.15 25.06
CA LYS A 113 26.61 21.98 25.21
C LYS A 113 26.79 23.33 24.52
N GLN A 114 25.95 23.62 23.55
CA GLN A 114 25.65 24.98 23.12
C GLN A 114 24.15 25.20 23.25
N LYS A 115 23.79 26.33 23.88
CA LYS A 115 22.44 26.89 23.85
C LYS A 115 22.07 27.10 22.39
N VAL A 116 21.05 26.40 21.92
CA VAL A 116 20.52 26.56 20.57
C VAL A 116 19.93 27.96 20.48
N SER A 117 20.69 28.85 19.85
CA SER A 117 20.17 30.06 19.25
C SER A 117 19.17 29.66 18.16
N SER A 118 17.98 30.21 18.29
CA SER A 118 16.92 30.25 17.29
C SER A 118 17.49 30.45 15.88
N SER A 119 17.33 29.44 15.03
CA SER A 119 17.06 29.53 13.57
C SER A 119 17.33 28.16 12.94
N LYS A 120 16.28 27.56 12.35
CA LYS A 120 16.27 26.25 11.65
C LYS A 120 15.99 24.99 12.52
N VAL A 121 14.95 25.07 13.36
CA VAL A 121 14.31 23.93 14.07
C VAL A 121 12.77 23.94 13.89
N ALA A 122 12.24 24.73 12.95
CA ALA A 122 10.79 24.90 12.78
C ALA A 122 10.11 23.79 11.95
N SER A 123 10.83 23.02 11.12
CA SER A 123 10.19 22.02 10.24
C SER A 123 10.12 20.60 10.82
N VAL A 124 10.99 20.27 11.78
CA VAL A 124 11.09 18.89 12.33
C VAL A 124 10.21 18.71 13.57
N ASN A 125 9.97 19.78 14.35
CA ASN A 125 9.06 19.74 15.49
C ASN A 125 7.60 19.97 15.09
N VAL A 126 7.34 20.68 13.98
CA VAL A 126 5.99 20.88 13.45
C VAL A 126 5.45 19.58 12.84
N SER A 127 6.28 18.77 12.18
CA SER A 127 5.81 17.49 11.63
C SER A 127 5.51 16.46 12.71
N SER A 128 6.33 16.33 13.76
CA SER A 128 6.11 15.33 14.81
C SER A 128 4.85 15.61 15.65
N GLU A 129 4.55 16.88 15.97
CA GLU A 129 3.33 17.25 16.68
C GLU A 129 2.08 17.09 15.80
N VAL A 130 2.18 17.48 14.52
CA VAL A 130 1.07 17.35 13.57
C VAL A 130 0.74 15.88 13.33
N GLU A 131 1.73 14.99 13.14
CA GLU A 131 1.46 13.56 12.97
C GLU A 131 0.80 12.92 14.20
N ALA A 132 1.14 13.36 15.42
CA ALA A 132 0.48 12.89 16.63
C ALA A 132 -1.02 13.28 16.62
N LYS A 133 -1.34 14.50 16.21
CA LYS A 133 -2.72 14.97 16.03
C LYS A 133 -3.43 14.25 14.87
N VAL A 134 -2.73 13.95 13.78
CA VAL A 134 -3.27 13.14 12.68
C VAL A 134 -3.66 11.76 13.21
N TYR A 135 -2.79 11.09 13.96
CA TYR A 135 -3.08 9.81 14.58
C TYR A 135 -4.29 9.90 15.53
N GLU A 136 -4.34 10.93 16.38
CA GLU A 136 -5.45 11.16 17.30
C GLU A 136 -6.79 11.28 16.57
N VAL A 137 -6.87 12.14 15.54
CA VAL A 137 -8.07 12.32 14.73
C VAL A 137 -8.41 11.02 14.01
N SER A 138 -7.45 10.41 13.30
CA SER A 138 -7.67 9.17 12.56
C SER A 138 -8.15 8.02 13.45
N SER A 139 -7.71 7.97 14.73
CA SER A 139 -8.15 6.96 15.69
C SER A 139 -9.66 6.95 15.97
N LYS A 140 -10.39 7.99 15.56
CA LYS A 140 -11.85 8.10 15.73
C LYS A 140 -12.63 7.51 14.57
N PHE A 141 -11.96 7.10 13.50
CA PHE A 141 -12.59 6.68 12.25
C PHE A 141 -12.18 5.27 11.85
N THR A 142 -13.07 4.62 11.11
CA THR A 142 -12.75 3.41 10.34
C THR A 142 -12.60 3.76 8.87
N CYS A 143 -11.71 3.09 8.17
CA CYS A 143 -11.48 3.33 6.75
C CYS A 143 -12.71 2.89 5.93
N GLY A 144 -13.36 3.85 5.26
CA GLY A 144 -14.54 3.64 4.42
C GLY A 144 -14.27 3.08 3.02
N CYS A 145 -13.06 2.57 2.76
CA CYS A 145 -12.63 2.23 1.40
C CYS A 145 -13.35 1.01 0.79
N GLY A 146 -14.02 0.19 1.61
CA GLY A 146 -14.74 -1.03 1.19
C GLY A 146 -13.86 -2.22 0.78
N GLN A 147 -12.55 -2.03 0.64
CA GLN A 147 -11.58 -3.07 0.23
C GLN A 147 -10.63 -3.52 1.35
N CYS A 148 -10.53 -2.71 2.39
CA CYS A 148 -9.58 -2.82 3.50
C CYS A 148 -10.23 -3.42 4.75
N GLY A 149 -11.45 -3.95 4.66
CA GLY A 149 -12.14 -4.59 5.80
C GLY A 149 -12.49 -3.64 6.94
N ASN A 150 -12.69 -2.35 6.67
CA ASN A 150 -13.01 -1.32 7.68
C ASN A 150 -11.97 -1.21 8.81
N LEU A 151 -10.69 -1.40 8.49
CA LEU A 151 -9.59 -1.21 9.44
C LEU A 151 -9.63 0.20 10.07
N PRO A 152 -9.13 0.35 11.31
CA PRO A 152 -8.97 1.67 11.93
C PRO A 152 -8.14 2.58 11.02
N LEU A 153 -8.64 3.80 10.77
CA LEU A 153 -8.06 4.71 9.78
C LEU A 153 -6.58 4.96 10.08
N GLU A 154 -6.21 5.15 11.35
CA GLU A 154 -4.85 5.35 11.83
C GLU A 154 -3.89 4.22 11.42
N THR A 155 -4.37 2.97 11.39
CA THR A 155 -3.59 1.77 11.02
C THR A 155 -3.74 1.35 9.55
N CYS A 156 -4.63 1.99 8.79
CA CYS A 156 -4.90 1.61 7.42
C CYS A 156 -3.95 2.34 6.45
N ASP A 157 -3.29 1.57 5.57
CA ASP A 157 -2.33 2.07 4.59
C ASP A 157 -2.85 2.02 3.14
N CYS A 158 -4.16 1.85 2.95
CA CYS A 158 -4.73 1.89 1.61
C CYS A 158 -4.71 3.31 1.05
N THR A 159 -4.75 3.46 -0.28
CA THR A 159 -4.69 4.77 -0.95
C THR A 159 -5.78 5.72 -0.48
N TYR A 160 -6.99 5.21 -0.22
CA TYR A 160 -8.10 5.98 0.35
C TYR A 160 -7.79 6.50 1.76
N ALA A 161 -7.28 5.63 2.65
CA ALA A 161 -6.90 6.03 4.01
C ALA A 161 -5.76 7.05 4.01
N ILE A 162 -4.78 6.90 3.10
CA ILE A 162 -3.70 7.86 2.92
C ILE A 162 -4.26 9.23 2.50
N GLN A 163 -5.22 9.26 1.58
CA GLN A 163 -5.86 10.52 1.15
C GLN A 163 -6.60 11.20 2.31
N GLU A 164 -7.34 10.46 3.11
CA GLU A 164 -8.06 10.99 4.27
C GLU A 164 -7.09 11.50 5.36
N LYS A 165 -6.01 10.76 5.65
CA LYS A 165 -4.92 11.21 6.53
C LYS A 165 -4.24 12.49 6.02
N ASN A 166 -4.02 12.59 4.71
CA ASN A 166 -3.45 13.78 4.08
C ASN A 166 -4.38 14.99 4.24
N PHE A 167 -5.68 14.80 4.05
CA PHE A 167 -6.68 15.83 4.31
C PHE A 167 -6.62 16.32 5.77
N ILE A 168 -6.59 15.41 6.74
CA ILE A 168 -6.46 15.72 8.17
C ILE A 168 -5.19 16.55 8.42
N ARG A 169 -4.05 16.10 7.87
CA ARG A 169 -2.76 16.80 8.01
C ARG A 169 -2.82 18.23 7.48
N GLU A 170 -3.37 18.43 6.28
CA GLU A 170 -3.47 19.76 5.67
C GLU A 170 -4.33 20.72 6.50
N ARG A 171 -5.41 20.22 7.11
CA ARG A 171 -6.31 21.02 7.95
C ARG A 171 -5.67 21.40 9.28
N LEU A 172 -4.93 20.48 9.90
CA LEU A 172 -4.13 20.77 11.10
C LEU A 172 -3.05 21.82 10.83
N LEU A 173 -2.38 21.75 9.68
CA LEU A 173 -1.40 22.77 9.26
C LEU A 173 -2.04 24.15 9.03
N LYS A 174 -3.34 24.21 8.71
CA LYS A 174 -4.12 25.45 8.62
C LYS A 174 -4.60 25.98 9.98
N GLY A 175 -4.27 25.29 11.08
CA GLY A 175 -4.61 25.71 12.44
C GLY A 175 -6.01 25.31 12.91
N GLU A 176 -6.68 24.36 12.24
CA GLU A 176 -7.96 23.83 12.73
C GLU A 176 -7.78 23.01 14.02
N THR A 177 -8.75 23.09 14.93
CA THR A 177 -8.72 22.34 16.19
C THR A 177 -9.04 20.86 15.95
N VAL A 178 -8.53 19.97 16.80
CA VAL A 178 -8.78 18.52 16.70
C VAL A 178 -10.27 18.21 16.73
N ASP A 179 -11.03 18.83 17.65
CA ASP A 179 -12.47 18.61 17.79
C ASP A 179 -13.27 19.07 16.57
N ASP A 180 -12.95 20.24 16.02
CA ASP A 180 -13.63 20.72 14.81
C ASP A 180 -13.24 19.90 13.58
N LEU A 181 -11.99 19.44 13.52
CA LEU A 181 -11.53 18.59 12.42
C LEU A 181 -12.18 17.21 12.44
N ILE A 182 -12.40 16.60 13.62
CA ILE A 182 -13.16 15.34 13.72
C ILE A 182 -14.57 15.50 13.14
N ILE A 183 -15.23 16.62 13.42
CA ILE A 183 -16.54 16.94 12.86
C ILE A 183 -16.45 17.07 11.33
N THR A 184 -15.50 17.86 10.84
CA THR A 184 -15.28 18.09 9.40
C THR A 184 -14.97 16.79 8.66
N VAL A 185 -14.12 15.91 9.21
CA VAL A 185 -13.78 14.60 8.61
C VAL A 185 -15.01 13.71 8.55
N ASN A 186 -15.80 13.63 9.63
CA ASN A 186 -17.03 12.84 9.63
C ASN A 186 -18.06 13.36 8.61
N GLN A 187 -18.16 14.67 8.40
CA GLN A 187 -19.03 15.23 7.36
C GLN A 187 -18.54 14.93 5.95
N THR A 188 -17.22 14.86 5.75
CA THR A 188 -16.61 14.70 4.44
C THR A 188 -16.52 13.23 4.01
N TYR A 189 -16.12 12.35 4.94
CA TYR A 189 -15.78 10.94 4.69
C TYR A 189 -16.66 9.95 5.47
N GLY A 190 -17.36 10.39 6.53
CA GLY A 190 -18.20 9.54 7.36
C GLY A 190 -17.40 8.58 8.24
N ASN A 191 -17.97 7.41 8.50
CA ASN A 191 -17.31 6.26 9.16
C ASN A 191 -16.67 6.55 10.54
N ILE A 192 -17.21 7.53 11.29
CA ILE A 192 -16.83 7.71 12.69
C ILE A 192 -17.22 6.46 13.50
N LYS A 193 -16.32 6.02 14.40
CA LYS A 193 -16.59 4.85 15.25
C LYS A 193 -17.79 5.14 16.18
N PRO A 194 -18.66 4.15 16.46
CA PRO A 194 -19.90 4.36 17.22
C PRO A 194 -19.70 5.04 18.57
N GLU A 195 -18.61 4.71 19.29
CA GLU A 195 -18.28 5.28 20.59
C GLU A 195 -17.99 6.79 20.58
N PHE A 196 -17.74 7.39 19.41
CA PHE A 196 -17.50 8.82 19.26
C PHE A 196 -18.69 9.56 18.63
N LYS A 197 -19.71 8.83 18.16
CA LYS A 197 -20.84 9.40 17.42
C LYS A 197 -21.65 10.40 18.25
N ASP A 198 -21.91 10.12 19.52
CA ASP A 198 -22.73 11.01 20.37
C ASP A 198 -21.98 12.29 20.75
N LYS A 199 -20.67 12.19 20.96
CA LYS A 199 -19.79 13.32 21.35
C LYS A 199 -19.63 14.34 20.21
N PHE A 200 -19.48 13.87 18.97
CA PHE A 200 -19.21 14.74 17.82
C PHE A 200 -20.40 14.90 16.87
N GLY A 201 -21.44 14.06 16.98
CA GLY A 201 -22.66 14.13 16.17
C GLY A 201 -23.63 15.21 16.59
N THR A 202 -23.76 15.52 17.87
CA THR A 202 -24.63 16.59 18.39
C THR A 202 -24.11 18.00 18.06
N LYS A 203 -22.79 18.19 17.97
CA LYS A 203 -22.15 19.46 17.58
C LYS A 203 -22.31 19.77 16.07
N LEU A 204 -22.70 18.78 15.27
CA LEU A 204 -23.02 18.91 13.83
C LEU A 204 -24.29 19.74 13.60
N GLU A 205 -25.32 19.55 14.43
CA GLU A 205 -26.62 20.22 14.28
C GLU A 205 -26.61 21.68 14.75
N LEU A 206 -25.66 22.04 15.63
CA LEU A 206 -25.48 23.39 16.16
C LEU A 206 -24.73 24.34 15.22
N LYS A 207 -23.95 23.83 14.26
CA LYS A 207 -23.27 24.65 13.23
C LYS A 207 -24.12 24.90 11.98
N LEU A 208 -25.29 24.29 11.89
CA LEU A 208 -26.22 24.39 10.75
C LEU A 208 -27.46 25.26 11.04
N LYS A 209 -27.57 25.81 12.26
CA LYS A 209 -28.54 26.85 12.65
C LYS A 209 -27.83 28.19 12.77
#